data_AF-A0A3C0AVW8-F1
#
_entry.id   AF-A0A3C0AVW8-F1
#
_cell.length_a   1.000
_cell.length_b   1.000
_cell.length_c   1.000
_cell.angle_alpha   90.00
_cell.angle_beta   90.00
_cell.angle_gamma   90.00
#
_symmetry.space_group_name_H-M   'P 1'
#
loop_
_entity.id
_entity.type
_entity.pdbx_description
1 polymer ?
#
loop_
_entity_poly.entity_id
_entity_poly.type
_entity_poly.pdbx_seq_one_letter_code
_entity_poly.pdbx_strand_id
1 'polypeptide(L)'
;VVSGDSAYSAPGATVVDSLEDALDLARQEAIPDDGLDRSEIWVIGGGQLFKEAMPFADKAYVTQISMHVDADTYAPDIRGLVESGAWHVLQEGVWQNTGKGSDDIAGFRFVTYARNREE
;
A
#
# COMPACT_ATOMS: atom_id res chain seq x y z
N VAL A 1 10.38 -7.53 6.31
CA VAL A 1 10.28 -6.32 7.17
C VAL A 1 11.44 -5.42 6.81
N VAL A 2 11.18 -4.13 6.59
CA VAL A 2 12.23 -3.13 6.37
C VAL A 2 12.51 -2.45 7.70
N SER A 3 13.76 -2.44 8.15
CA SER A 3 14.18 -1.84 9.42
C SER A 3 15.58 -1.25 9.33
N GLY A 4 15.74 0.02 9.70
CA GLY A 4 17.06 0.63 9.85
C GLY A 4 17.81 0.20 11.12
N ASP A 5 17.17 -0.56 12.01
CA ASP A 5 17.82 -1.14 13.19
C ASP A 5 18.45 -2.49 12.83
N SER A 6 19.79 -2.54 12.80
CA SER A 6 20.57 -3.74 12.50
C SER A 6 20.42 -4.86 13.54
N ALA A 7 19.94 -4.55 14.75
CA ALA A 7 19.67 -5.55 15.79
C ALA A 7 18.24 -6.11 15.73
N TYR A 8 17.39 -5.54 14.87
CA TYR A 8 16.00 -5.95 14.76
C TYR A 8 15.88 -7.36 14.15
N SER A 9 15.04 -8.19 14.78
CA SER A 9 14.72 -9.53 14.30
C SER A 9 13.23 -9.77 14.37
N ALA A 10 12.68 -10.38 13.31
CA ALA A 10 11.28 -10.75 13.21
C ALA A 10 11.18 -12.24 12.83
N PRO A 11 10.94 -13.15 13.80
CA PRO A 11 10.79 -14.57 13.52
C PRO A 11 9.70 -14.83 12.46
N GLY A 12 10.04 -15.61 11.44
CA GLY A 12 9.15 -15.92 10.32
C GLY A 12 9.11 -14.86 9.21
N ALA A 13 9.92 -13.80 9.32
CA ALA A 13 10.07 -12.80 8.27
C ALA A 13 11.54 -12.58 7.92
N THR A 14 11.81 -12.29 6.65
CA THR A 14 13.11 -11.75 6.25
C THR A 14 13.17 -10.27 6.63
N VAL A 15 14.25 -9.85 7.28
CA VAL A 15 14.52 -8.45 7.63
C VAL A 15 15.59 -7.90 6.67
N VAL A 16 15.35 -6.72 6.13
CA VAL A 16 16.28 -5.96 5.29
C VAL A 16 16.34 -4.51 5.75
N ASP A 17 17.36 -3.77 5.35
CA ASP A 17 17.59 -2.39 5.81
C ASP A 17 16.94 -1.32 4.91
N SER A 18 16.51 -1.69 3.71
CA SER A 18 15.97 -0.77 2.72
C SER A 18 14.76 -1.34 1.95
N LEU A 19 13.97 -0.45 1.36
CA LEU A 19 12.88 -0.84 0.47
C LEU A 19 13.40 -1.51 -0.81
N GLU A 20 14.53 -1.05 -1.35
CA GLU A 20 15.14 -1.61 -2.55
C GLU A 20 15.49 -3.08 -2.36
N ASP A 21 16.18 -3.42 -1.27
CA ASP A 21 16.48 -4.81 -0.90
C ASP A 21 15.21 -5.64 -0.73
N ALA A 22 14.15 -5.06 -0.14
CA ALA A 22 12.88 -5.75 0.02
C ALA A 22 12.23 -6.08 -1.33
N LEU A 23 12.28 -5.14 -2.28
CA LEU A 23 11.75 -5.33 -3.63
C LEU A 23 12.58 -6.36 -4.39
N ASP A 24 13.90 -6.34 -4.27
CA ASP A 24 14.77 -7.30 -4.94
C ASP A 24 14.57 -8.72 -4.41
N LEU A 25 14.39 -8.89 -3.10
CA LEU A 25 13.99 -10.17 -2.52
C LEU A 25 12.61 -10.63 -3.01
N ALA A 26 11.65 -9.71 -3.09
CA ALA A 26 10.28 -10.04 -3.46
C ALA A 26 10.11 -10.33 -4.96
N ARG A 27 10.99 -9.80 -5.82
CA ARG A 27 11.02 -10.04 -7.28
C ARG A 27 11.65 -11.37 -7.68
N GLN A 28 12.17 -12.14 -6.73
CA GLN A 28 12.78 -13.44 -7.04
C GLN A 28 11.78 -14.37 -7.71
N GLU A 29 12.26 -15.16 -8.68
CA GLU A 29 11.42 -16.06 -9.45
C GLU A 29 10.66 -17.05 -8.55
N ALA A 30 9.49 -17.46 -9.01
CA ALA A 30 8.72 -18.49 -8.34
C ALA A 30 9.57 -19.75 -8.16
N ILE A 31 9.65 -20.23 -6.93
CA ILE A 31 10.27 -21.53 -6.65
C ILE A 31 9.28 -22.58 -7.17
N PRO A 32 9.69 -23.48 -8.08
CA PRO A 32 8.83 -24.57 -8.50
C PRO A 32 8.34 -25.34 -7.28
N ASP A 33 7.04 -25.66 -7.26
CA ASP A 33 6.37 -26.53 -6.28
C ASP A 33 6.11 -25.99 -4.87
N ASP A 34 6.29 -24.68 -4.60
CA ASP A 34 5.94 -24.11 -3.28
C ASP A 34 4.53 -23.50 -3.19
N GLY A 35 3.82 -23.40 -4.32
CA GLY A 35 2.44 -22.92 -4.39
C GLY A 35 2.24 -21.43 -4.15
N LEU A 36 3.31 -20.63 -4.11
CA LEU A 36 3.23 -19.19 -3.88
C LEU A 36 3.17 -18.40 -5.19
N ASP A 37 2.10 -17.62 -5.35
CA ASP A 37 2.00 -16.61 -6.41
C ASP A 37 2.86 -15.38 -6.05
N ARG A 38 3.83 -15.09 -6.91
CA ARG A 38 4.76 -13.95 -6.78
C ARG A 38 4.56 -12.91 -7.89
N SER A 39 3.42 -12.93 -8.56
CA SER A 39 3.11 -12.01 -9.66
C SER A 39 2.86 -10.57 -9.19
N GLU A 40 2.48 -10.38 -7.93
CA GLU A 40 2.24 -9.07 -7.34
C GLU A 40 2.97 -8.92 -5.99
N ILE A 41 3.62 -7.77 -5.80
CA ILE A 41 4.27 -7.40 -4.54
C ILE A 41 3.40 -6.36 -3.84
N TRP A 42 2.99 -6.67 -2.61
CA TRP A 42 2.15 -5.79 -1.80
C TRP A 42 2.98 -5.05 -0.74
N VAL A 43 3.03 -3.73 -0.85
CA VAL A 43 3.56 -2.87 0.21
C VAL A 43 2.43 -2.55 1.18
N ILE A 44 2.61 -2.90 2.46
CA ILE A 44 1.55 -2.80 3.49
C ILE A 44 1.76 -1.64 4.49
N GLY A 45 2.70 -0.74 4.21
CA GLY A 45 2.98 0.46 5.02
C GLY A 45 4.17 0.31 5.97
N GLY A 46 4.46 1.26 6.86
CA GLY A 46 3.70 2.50 7.14
C GLY A 46 3.94 3.67 6.17
N GLY A 47 3.61 4.90 6.59
CA GLY A 47 3.62 6.10 5.74
C GLY A 47 4.93 6.38 5.01
N GLN A 48 6.07 6.16 5.67
CA GLN A 48 7.40 6.27 5.05
C GLN A 48 7.58 5.26 3.90
N LEU A 49 7.28 3.99 4.14
CA LEU A 49 7.38 2.94 3.12
C LEU A 49 6.43 3.18 1.96
N PHE A 50 5.21 3.65 2.21
CA PHE A 50 4.30 4.04 1.13
C PHE A 50 4.90 5.15 0.27
N LYS A 51 5.45 6.20 0.89
CA LYS A 51 6.09 7.31 0.17
C LYS A 51 7.26 6.85 -0.68
N GLU A 52 8.13 6.02 -0.14
CA GLU A 52 9.29 5.45 -0.85
C GLU A 52 8.87 4.48 -1.95
N ALA A 53 7.77 3.75 -1.76
CA ALA A 53 7.25 2.81 -2.74
C ALA A 53 6.51 3.49 -3.90
N MET A 54 6.02 4.72 -3.72
CA MET A 54 5.22 5.40 -4.74
C MET A 54 5.86 5.36 -6.12
N PRO A 55 7.15 5.69 -6.35
CA PRO A 55 7.82 5.64 -7.65
C PRO A 55 7.78 4.30 -8.37
N PHE A 56 7.67 3.19 -7.64
CA PHE A 56 7.66 1.82 -8.16
C PHE A 56 6.25 1.22 -8.29
N ALA A 57 5.27 1.80 -7.61
CA ALA A 57 3.92 1.24 -7.54
C ALA A 57 3.15 1.39 -8.86
N ASP A 58 2.55 0.29 -9.32
CA ASP A 58 1.61 0.26 -10.45
C ASP A 58 0.17 0.56 -10.02
N LYS A 59 -0.22 0.11 -8.82
CA LYS A 59 -1.57 0.22 -8.27
C LYS A 59 -1.54 0.67 -6.81
N ALA A 60 -2.60 1.35 -6.38
CA ALA A 60 -2.87 1.63 -4.98
C ALA A 60 -4.29 1.19 -4.63
N TYR A 61 -4.41 0.27 -3.66
CA TYR A 61 -5.68 -0.21 -3.13
C TYR A 61 -5.98 0.56 -1.84
N VAL A 62 -6.94 1.48 -1.92
CA VAL A 62 -7.22 2.43 -0.83
C VAL A 62 -8.60 2.18 -0.26
N THR A 63 -8.65 1.94 1.05
CA THR A 63 -9.91 2.02 1.81
C THR A 63 -10.08 3.45 2.28
N GLN A 64 -11.06 4.17 1.73
CA GLN A 64 -11.43 5.49 2.19
C GLN A 64 -12.43 5.36 3.34
N ILE A 65 -12.11 5.94 4.49
CA ILE A 65 -12.92 5.89 5.70
C ILE A 65 -13.44 7.31 5.97
N SER A 66 -14.76 7.46 6.13
CA SER A 66 -15.38 8.74 6.47
C SER A 66 -15.38 8.91 7.98
N MET A 67 -14.31 9.51 8.50
CA MET A 67 -14.15 9.86 9.90
C MET A 67 -13.19 11.04 10.06
N HIS A 68 -13.16 11.62 11.25
CA HIS A 68 -12.15 12.61 11.63
C HIS A 68 -11.33 12.04 12.78
N VAL A 69 -10.01 12.07 12.66
CA VAL A 69 -9.07 11.60 13.68
C VAL A 69 -7.94 12.60 13.83
N ASP A 70 -7.37 12.66 15.02
CA ASP A 70 -6.05 13.25 15.22
C ASP A 70 -5.01 12.27 14.66
N ALA A 71 -4.15 12.74 13.75
CA ALA A 71 -3.21 11.91 13.02
C ALA A 71 -1.84 12.57 12.94
N ASP A 72 -0.79 11.77 13.15
CA ASP A 72 0.61 12.19 13.04
C ASP A 72 1.28 11.67 11.76
N THR A 73 0.64 10.72 11.07
CA THR A 73 1.18 9.99 9.93
C THR A 73 0.16 9.96 8.81
N TYR A 74 0.60 10.25 7.60
CA TYR A 74 -0.26 10.35 6.42
C TYR A 74 0.25 9.42 5.31
N ALA A 75 -0.69 8.86 4.56
CA ALA A 75 -0.39 8.20 3.29
C ALA A 75 0.00 9.25 2.23
N PRO A 76 0.67 8.84 1.14
CA PRO A 76 0.91 9.71 0.00
C PRO A 76 -0.38 10.32 -0.57
N ASP A 77 -0.32 11.56 -1.05
CA ASP A 77 -1.46 12.26 -1.62
C ASP A 77 -1.82 11.71 -3.01
N ILE A 78 -2.54 10.59 -3.01
CA ILE A 78 -3.02 9.95 -4.24
C ILE A 78 -3.99 10.84 -5.02
N ARG A 79 -4.69 11.77 -4.35
CA ARG A 79 -5.60 12.70 -5.01
C ARG A 79 -4.81 13.72 -5.82
N GLY A 80 -3.78 14.33 -5.23
CA GLY A 80 -2.88 15.22 -5.96
C GLY A 80 -2.22 14.53 -7.16
N LEU A 81 -1.88 13.24 -7.03
CA LEU A 81 -1.35 12.44 -8.15
C LEU A 81 -2.36 12.22 -9.28
N VAL A 82 -3.64 12.02 -8.95
CA VAL A 82 -4.71 11.97 -9.95
C VAL A 82 -4.91 13.34 -10.61
N GLU A 83 -4.93 14.42 -9.83
CA GLU A 83 -5.11 15.79 -10.32
C GLU A 83 -3.95 16.21 -11.26
N SER A 84 -2.73 15.75 -10.99
CA SER A 84 -1.56 15.97 -11.85
C SER A 84 -1.57 15.14 -13.15
N GLY A 85 -2.46 14.15 -13.27
CA GLY A 85 -2.48 13.23 -14.39
C GLY A 85 -1.41 12.12 -14.32
N ALA A 86 -0.70 11.97 -13.21
CA ALA A 86 0.24 10.85 -13.02
C ALA A 86 -0.48 9.52 -12.72
N TRP A 87 -1.70 9.58 -12.17
CA TRP A 87 -2.52 8.44 -11.79
C TRP A 87 -3.98 8.64 -12.23
N HIS A 88 -4.76 7.57 -12.25
CA HIS A 88 -6.21 7.62 -12.46
C HIS A 88 -6.94 6.64 -11.53
N VAL A 89 -8.24 6.88 -11.33
CA VAL A 89 -9.13 5.94 -10.63
C VAL A 89 -9.43 4.78 -11.57
N LEU A 90 -9.00 3.58 -11.21
CA LEU A 90 -9.27 2.35 -11.96
C LEU A 90 -10.65 1.78 -11.59
N GLN A 91 -10.98 1.77 -10.30
CA GLN A 91 -12.26 1.28 -9.80
C GLN A 91 -12.66 2.08 -8.56
N GLU A 92 -13.94 2.47 -8.49
CA GLU A 92 -14.51 3.15 -7.33
C GLU A 92 -15.71 2.35 -6.81
N GLY A 93 -15.62 1.90 -5.56
CA GLY A 93 -16.70 1.20 -4.87
C GLY A 93 -17.75 2.16 -4.30
N VAL A 94 -18.93 1.61 -4.01
CA VAL A 94 -19.99 2.32 -3.29
C VAL A 94 -19.64 2.50 -1.82
N TRP A 95 -20.14 3.58 -1.21
CA TRP A 95 -20.08 3.77 0.23
C TRP A 95 -20.90 2.69 0.95
N GLN A 96 -20.28 2.13 1.99
CA GLN A 96 -20.84 1.12 2.86
C GLN A 96 -20.92 1.69 4.28
N ASN A 97 -22.03 1.41 4.96
CA ASN A 97 -22.15 1.70 6.38
C ASN A 97 -21.27 0.74 7.18
N THR A 98 -20.79 1.19 8.33
CA THR A 98 -20.16 0.28 9.29
C THR A 98 -21.22 -0.63 9.91
N GLY A 99 -20.80 -1.83 10.33
CA GLY A 99 -21.63 -2.66 11.20
C GLY A 99 -21.92 -1.96 12.53
N LYS A 100 -22.71 -2.60 13.41
CA LYS A 100 -22.92 -2.09 14.78
C LYS A 100 -21.57 -1.92 15.49
N GLY A 101 -21.22 -0.69 15.90
CA GLY A 101 -20.10 -0.48 16.84
C GLY A 101 -19.13 0.68 16.60
N SER A 102 -19.32 1.57 15.62
CA SER A 102 -18.48 2.77 15.49
C SER A 102 -19.29 4.00 15.12
N ASP A 103 -19.78 4.74 16.11
CA ASP A 103 -20.46 6.02 15.88
C ASP A 103 -19.51 7.07 15.24
N ASP A 104 -18.20 6.85 15.32
CA ASP A 104 -17.16 7.75 14.81
C ASP A 104 -16.85 7.55 13.31
N ILE A 105 -17.32 6.45 12.69
CA ILE A 105 -17.10 6.15 11.27
C ILE A 105 -18.44 6.17 10.55
N ALA A 106 -18.66 7.21 9.73
CA ALA A 106 -19.90 7.36 8.97
C ALA A 106 -20.03 6.32 7.85
N GLY A 107 -18.91 5.79 7.36
CA GLY A 107 -18.87 4.75 6.35
C GLY A 107 -17.48 4.56 5.76
N PHE A 108 -17.35 3.60 4.85
CA PHE A 108 -16.12 3.36 4.10
C PHE A 108 -16.41 2.94 2.66
N ARG A 109 -15.40 3.04 1.79
CA ARG A 109 -15.44 2.47 0.44
C ARG A 109 -14.05 2.04 -0.01
N PHE A 110 -14.01 1.16 -0.99
CA PHE A 110 -12.77 0.72 -1.62
C PHE A 110 -12.58 1.48 -2.94
N VAL A 111 -11.38 2.01 -3.15
CA VAL A 111 -10.99 2.69 -4.38
C VAL A 111 -9.65 2.14 -4.84
N THR A 112 -9.58 1.69 -6.08
CA THR A 112 -8.33 1.24 -6.70
C THR A 112 -7.87 2.31 -7.67
N TYR A 113 -6.61 2.73 -7.52
CA TYR A 113 -5.93 3.66 -8.41
C TYR A 113 -4.88 2.90 -9.23
N ALA A 114 -4.60 3.39 -10.44
CA ALA A 114 -3.51 2.89 -11.27
C ALA A 114 -2.67 4.05 -11.77
N ARG A 115 -1.37 3.81 -11.90
CA ARG A 115 -0.42 4.77 -12.48
C ARG A 115 -0.67 4.88 -13.98
N ASN A 116 -0.59 6.10 -14.52
CA ASN A 116 -0.54 6.30 -15.96
C ASN A 116 0.85 5.94 -16.46
N ARG A 117 0.92 5.03 -17.44
CA ARG A 117 2.16 4.75 -18.14
C ARG A 117 2.29 5.78 -19.27
N GLU A 118 3.38 6.53 -19.28
CA GLU A 118 3.75 7.28 -20.47
C GLU A 118 4.03 6.28 -21.60
N GLU A 119 3.42 6.49 -22.77
CA GLU A 119 3.73 5.77 -24.01
C GLU A 119 5.10 6.18 -24.58
#